data_AF-A0A7S7LTX8-F1
#
_entry.id   AF-A0A7S7LTX8-F1
#
_cell.length_a   1.000
_cell.length_b   1.000
_cell.length_c   1.000
_cell.angle_alpha   90.00
_cell.angle_beta   90.00
_cell.angle_gamma   90.00
#
_symmetry.space_group_name_H-M   'P 1'
#
loop_
_entity.id
_entity.type
_entity.pdbx_description
1 polymer ?
#
loop_
_entity_poly.entity_id
_entity_poly.type
_entity_poly.pdbx_seq_one_letter_code
_entity_poly.pdbx_strand_id
1 'polypeptide(L)'
;MGKFYFLLWLKWASRLVTCSVIFAYAITIAITSFIYFSSSMPTVNSEVFQALKDILQFWFPIVWSVTLLLALFRGIKYIFNTCINGYEFKLLTCKGDSTIEIIGYGDLVKVWRKWFMLNIWLVGSVMVLAIVYTHLFTSYSGIFEWFSIYWLFCFILLSGYFSFIILGSRCKRVKIAKC
;
A
#
# COMPACT_ATOMS: atom_id res chain seq x y z
N MET A 1 7.55 21.62 8.46
CA MET A 1 7.01 20.24 8.58
C MET A 1 6.29 19.75 7.31
N GLY A 2 5.46 20.55 6.61
CA GLY A 2 4.71 20.08 5.42
C GLY A 2 5.55 19.44 4.31
N LYS A 3 6.70 20.05 3.97
CA LYS A 3 7.66 19.49 2.98
C LYS A 3 8.21 18.12 3.38
N PHE A 4 8.44 17.88 4.67
CA PHE A 4 8.88 16.57 5.19
C PHE A 4 7.80 15.51 4.96
N TYR A 5 6.55 15.77 5.38
CA TYR A 5 5.45 14.82 5.20
C TYR A 5 5.14 14.53 3.73
N PHE A 6 5.23 15.54 2.87
CA PHE A 6 5.05 15.34 1.43
C PHE A 6 6.13 14.45 0.82
N LEU A 7 7.42 14.70 1.11
CA LEU A 7 8.53 13.88 0.60
C LEU A 7 8.50 12.46 1.18
N LEU A 8 8.15 12.33 2.45
CA LEU A 8 7.90 11.06 3.11
C LEU A 8 6.83 10.25 2.39
N TRP A 9 5.67 10.86 2.18
CA TRP A 9 4.57 10.23 1.49
C TRP A 9 4.95 9.85 0.06
N LEU A 10 5.62 10.73 -0.68
CA LEU A 10 6.04 10.47 -2.06
C LEU A 10 6.99 9.26 -2.14
N LYS A 11 8.00 9.20 -1.26
CA LYS A 11 8.94 8.06 -1.18
C LYS A 11 8.24 6.77 -0.77
N TRP A 12 7.30 6.84 0.15
CA TRP A 12 6.51 5.68 0.56
C TRP A 12 5.58 5.21 -0.55
N ALA A 13 4.85 6.12 -1.20
CA ALA A 13 3.92 5.84 -2.28
C ALA A 13 4.62 5.22 -3.48
N SER A 14 5.74 5.80 -3.93
CA SER A 14 6.52 5.26 -5.04
C SER A 14 7.01 3.84 -4.74
N ARG A 15 7.50 3.60 -3.52
CA ARG A 15 7.92 2.27 -3.09
C ARG A 15 6.76 1.29 -2.96
N LEU A 16 5.61 1.74 -2.46
CA LEU A 16 4.41 0.91 -2.33
C LEU A 16 3.92 0.46 -3.71
N VAL A 17 3.80 1.38 -4.66
CA VAL A 17 3.44 1.10 -6.06
C VAL A 17 4.44 0.10 -6.64
N THR A 18 5.73 0.44 -6.61
CA THR A 18 6.77 -0.37 -7.26
C THR A 18 6.84 -1.77 -6.66
N CYS A 19 6.87 -1.91 -5.33
CA CYS A 19 6.93 -3.21 -4.69
C CYS A 19 5.65 -4.04 -4.94
N SER A 20 4.47 -3.45 -4.76
CA SER A 20 3.21 -4.22 -4.95
C SER A 20 3.04 -4.68 -6.39
N VAL A 21 3.28 -3.80 -7.36
CA VAL A 21 3.09 -4.10 -8.79
C VAL A 21 4.14 -5.10 -9.29
N ILE A 22 5.42 -4.93 -8.94
CA ILE A 22 6.47 -5.88 -9.36
C ILE A 22 6.23 -7.27 -8.77
N PHE A 23 5.91 -7.36 -7.47
CA PHE A 23 5.60 -8.66 -6.86
C PHE A 23 4.33 -9.27 -7.45
N ALA A 24 3.31 -8.46 -7.75
CA ALA A 24 2.09 -8.95 -8.39
C ALA A 24 2.37 -9.55 -9.76
N TYR A 25 3.07 -8.81 -10.63
CA TYR A 25 3.44 -9.32 -11.96
C TYR A 25 4.29 -10.58 -11.88
N ALA A 26 5.30 -10.62 -11.01
CA ALA A 26 6.17 -11.79 -10.87
C ALA A 26 5.38 -13.05 -10.49
N ILE A 27 4.47 -12.94 -9.51
CA ILE A 27 3.65 -14.07 -9.06
C ILE A 27 2.60 -14.44 -10.11
N THR A 28 1.93 -13.47 -10.72
CA THR A 28 0.93 -13.73 -11.76
C THR A 28 1.55 -14.39 -13.00
N ILE A 29 2.74 -13.96 -13.42
CA ILE A 29 3.49 -14.62 -14.50
C ILE A 29 3.84 -16.04 -14.09
N ALA A 30 4.33 -16.26 -12.87
CA ALA A 30 4.65 -17.61 -12.38
C ALA A 30 3.42 -18.53 -12.40
N ILE A 31 2.24 -18.06 -11.97
CA ILE A 31 0.98 -18.80 -12.02
C ILE A 31 0.59 -19.11 -13.48
N THR A 32 0.67 -18.11 -14.36
CA THR A 32 0.30 -18.26 -15.77
C THR A 32 1.22 -19.25 -16.47
N SER A 33 2.54 -19.17 -16.23
CA SER A 33 3.52 -20.13 -16.72
C SER A 33 3.28 -21.53 -16.17
N PHE A 34 2.98 -21.67 -14.87
CA PHE A 34 2.65 -22.96 -14.28
C PHE A 34 1.42 -23.60 -14.95
N ILE A 35 0.37 -22.83 -15.21
CA ILE A 35 -0.82 -23.32 -15.92
C ILE A 35 -0.43 -23.77 -17.33
N TYR A 36 0.32 -22.96 -18.08
CA TYR A 36 0.79 -23.32 -19.41
C TYR A 36 1.59 -24.63 -19.43
N PHE A 37 2.50 -24.82 -18.48
CA PHE A 37 3.28 -26.05 -18.34
C PHE A 37 2.40 -27.25 -17.98
N SER A 38 1.41 -27.07 -17.10
CA SER A 38 0.47 -28.12 -16.73
C SER A 38 -0.47 -28.53 -17.88
N SER A 39 -0.70 -27.64 -18.84
CA SER A 39 -1.52 -27.87 -20.03
C SER A 39 -0.74 -28.52 -21.18
N SER A 40 0.37 -29.21 -20.91
CA SER A 40 1.19 -29.93 -21.90
C SER A 40 1.85 -29.06 -23.00
N MET A 41 2.04 -27.77 -22.72
CA MET A 41 2.77 -26.83 -23.59
C MET A 41 2.29 -26.83 -25.06
N PRO A 42 1.01 -26.50 -25.32
CA PRO A 42 0.50 -26.42 -26.68
C PRO A 42 1.28 -25.37 -27.47
N THR A 43 1.40 -25.55 -28.79
CA THR A 43 2.07 -24.59 -29.65
C THR A 43 1.41 -23.22 -29.53
N VAL A 44 2.23 -22.17 -29.38
CA VAL A 44 1.73 -20.81 -29.16
C VAL A 44 1.12 -20.28 -30.47
N ASN A 45 -0.19 -20.46 -30.60
CA ASN A 45 -1.02 -19.81 -31.60
C ASN A 45 -1.69 -18.56 -31.01
N SER A 46 -2.45 -17.83 -31.83
CA SER A 46 -3.16 -16.62 -31.38
C SER A 46 -4.15 -16.90 -30.25
N GLU A 47 -4.84 -18.05 -30.29
CA GLU A 47 -5.84 -18.46 -29.30
C GLU A 47 -5.21 -18.75 -27.93
N VAL A 48 -4.10 -19.50 -27.91
CA VAL A 48 -3.33 -19.80 -26.71
C VAL A 48 -2.75 -18.52 -26.12
N PHE A 49 -2.23 -17.61 -26.94
CA PHE A 49 -1.74 -16.32 -26.45
C PHE A 49 -2.85 -15.50 -25.79
N GLN A 50 -4.04 -15.45 -26.40
CA GLN A 50 -5.19 -14.76 -25.83
C GLN A 50 -5.63 -15.40 -24.52
N ALA A 51 -5.69 -16.73 -24.45
CA ALA A 51 -6.02 -17.45 -23.22
C ALA A 51 -5.02 -17.16 -22.08
N LEU A 52 -3.71 -17.14 -22.38
CA LEU A 52 -2.69 -16.80 -21.37
C LEU A 52 -2.83 -15.36 -20.87
N LYS A 53 -3.20 -14.43 -21.76
CA LYS A 53 -3.46 -13.03 -21.40
C LYS A 53 -4.69 -12.92 -20.49
N ASP A 54 -5.76 -13.67 -20.77
CA ASP A 54 -6.98 -13.67 -19.96
C ASP A 54 -6.71 -14.25 -18.56
N ILE A 55 -5.93 -15.33 -18.47
CA ILE A 55 -5.46 -15.90 -17.18
C ILE A 55 -4.66 -14.86 -16.40
N LEU A 56 -3.72 -14.18 -17.05
CA LEU A 56 -2.90 -13.13 -16.43
C LEU A 56 -3.76 -11.98 -15.91
N GLN A 57 -4.71 -11.50 -16.72
CA GLN A 57 -5.61 -10.40 -16.36
C GLN A 57 -6.54 -10.80 -15.20
N PHE A 58 -6.98 -12.06 -15.15
CA PHE A 58 -7.81 -12.56 -14.06
C PHE A 58 -7.04 -12.64 -12.73
N TRP A 59 -5.84 -13.22 -12.74
CA TRP A 59 -5.05 -13.41 -11.51
C TRP A 59 -4.41 -12.13 -10.99
N PHE A 60 -4.11 -11.16 -11.86
CA PHE A 60 -3.39 -9.95 -11.48
C PHE A 60 -4.07 -9.16 -10.34
N PRO A 61 -5.37 -8.80 -10.37
CA PRO A 61 -6.02 -8.07 -9.27
C PRO A 61 -6.01 -8.80 -7.93
N ILE A 62 -6.16 -10.13 -7.95
CA ILE A 62 -6.18 -10.98 -6.76
C ILE A 62 -4.79 -10.98 -6.12
N VAL A 63 -3.76 -11.29 -6.92
CA VAL A 63 -2.37 -11.31 -6.47
C VAL A 63 -1.91 -9.90 -6.05
N TRP A 64 -2.35 -8.87 -6.77
CA TRP A 64 -2.04 -7.48 -6.43
C TRP A 64 -2.61 -7.08 -5.08
N SER A 65 -3.80 -7.55 -4.72
CA SER A 65 -4.39 -7.31 -3.39
C SER A 65 -3.53 -7.89 -2.25
N VAL A 66 -3.02 -9.12 -2.43
CA VAL A 66 -2.17 -9.79 -1.43
C VAL A 66 -0.81 -9.11 -1.33
N THR A 67 -0.18 -8.82 -2.47
CA THR A 67 1.13 -8.18 -2.52
C THR A 67 1.08 -6.73 -2.03
N LEU A 68 -0.04 -6.03 -2.21
CA LEU A 68 -0.28 -4.71 -1.63
C LEU A 68 -0.26 -4.75 -0.10
N LEU A 69 -0.92 -5.73 0.54
CA LEU A 69 -0.87 -5.90 1.99
C LEU A 69 0.56 -6.12 2.50
N LEU A 70 1.33 -6.97 1.81
CA LEU A 70 2.74 -7.20 2.14
C LEU A 70 3.59 -5.93 1.93
N ALA A 71 3.33 -5.18 0.87
CA ALA A 71 4.03 -3.93 0.57
C ALA A 71 3.70 -2.84 1.61
N LEU A 72 2.46 -2.76 2.11
CA LEU A 72 2.07 -1.86 3.20
C LEU A 72 2.85 -2.16 4.49
N PHE A 73 3.02 -3.45 4.83
CA PHE A 73 3.83 -3.86 5.97
C PHE A 73 5.30 -3.47 5.82
N ARG A 74 5.90 -3.78 4.67
CA ARG A 74 7.30 -3.43 4.38
C ARG A 74 7.53 -1.91 4.29
N GLY A 75 6.52 -1.17 3.83
CA GLY A 75 6.56 0.28 3.66
C GLY A 75 6.79 1.04 4.96
N ILE A 76 6.18 0.60 6.07
CA ILE A 76 6.41 1.23 7.38
C ILE A 76 7.86 1.06 7.83
N LYS A 77 8.42 -0.15 7.73
CA LYS A 77 9.82 -0.39 8.13
C LYS A 77 10.77 0.55 7.36
N TYR A 78 10.51 0.72 6.07
CA TYR A 78 11.31 1.62 5.25
C TYR A 78 11.25 3.06 5.74
N ILE A 79 10.06 3.56 6.10
CA ILE A 79 9.87 4.93 6.61
C ILE A 79 10.68 5.18 7.89
N PHE A 80 10.68 4.22 8.81
CA PHE A 80 11.35 4.36 10.11
C PHE A 80 12.88 4.28 10.01
N ASN A 81 13.43 3.65 8.97
CA ASN A 81 14.86 3.46 8.78
C ASN A 81 15.46 4.36 7.68
N THR A 82 14.74 5.39 7.24
CA THR A 82 15.20 6.28 6.16
C THR A 82 15.16 7.72 6.63
N CYS A 83 16.27 8.44 6.46
CA CYS A 83 16.26 9.88 6.60
C CYS A 83 15.64 10.58 5.38
N ILE A 84 14.77 11.54 5.65
CA ILE A 84 14.07 12.33 4.64
C ILE A 84 14.21 13.80 5.00
N ASN A 85 14.96 14.54 4.18
CA ASN A 85 15.12 16.00 4.32
C ASN A 85 15.65 16.41 5.71
N GLY A 86 16.62 15.68 6.26
CA GLY A 86 17.24 15.96 7.57
C GLY A 86 16.38 15.53 8.77
N TYR A 87 15.35 14.72 8.55
CA TYR A 87 14.49 14.20 9.61
C TYR A 87 14.20 12.72 9.42
N GLU A 88 14.03 12.01 10.54
CA GLU A 88 13.66 10.60 10.58
C GLU A 88 12.64 10.31 11.68
N PHE A 89 11.85 9.25 11.50
CA PHE A 89 10.99 8.75 12.56
C PHE A 89 11.76 7.80 13.46
N LYS A 90 11.85 8.16 14.75
CA LYS A 90 12.39 7.28 15.78
C LYS A 90 11.27 6.68 16.61
N LEU A 91 11.43 5.40 16.94
CA LEU A 91 10.59 4.71 17.90
C LEU A 91 11.20 4.84 19.31
N LEU A 92 10.40 5.28 20.27
CA LEU A 92 10.78 5.29 21.68
C LEU A 92 10.65 3.90 22.30
N THR A 93 11.59 3.57 23.17
CA THR A 93 11.51 2.36 24.01
C THR A 93 10.34 2.44 24.99
N CYS A 94 9.93 1.30 25.55
CA CYS A 94 8.83 1.22 26.52
C CYS A 94 9.07 2.07 27.78
N LYS A 95 10.31 2.44 28.10
CA LYS A 95 10.68 3.32 29.21
C LYS A 95 10.72 4.80 28.83
N GLY A 96 10.52 5.16 27.56
CA GLY A 96 10.39 6.55 27.10
C GLY A 96 11.70 7.32 26.94
N ASP A 97 12.79 6.85 27.54
CA ASP A 97 14.06 7.59 27.63
C ASP A 97 15.03 7.35 26.48
N SER A 98 14.93 6.22 25.76
CA SER A 98 15.85 5.87 24.68
C SER A 98 15.14 5.66 23.34
N THR A 99 15.81 6.05 22.26
CA THR A 99 15.37 5.81 20.88
C THR A 99 16.03 4.56 20.33
N ILE A 100 15.27 3.72 19.62
CA ILE A 100 15.84 2.57 18.90
C ILE A 100 16.48 3.08 17.60
N GLU A 101 17.77 2.79 17.39
CA GLU A 101 18.53 3.25 16.22
C GLU A 101 18.21 2.46 14.95
N ILE A 102 18.13 1.12 15.04
CA ILE A 102 17.78 0.26 13.91
C ILE A 102 16.52 -0.49 14.25
N ILE A 103 15.46 -0.23 13.50
CA ILE A 103 14.15 -0.79 13.82
C ILE A 103 13.95 -2.11 13.06
N GLY A 104 13.79 -3.19 13.84
CA GLY A 104 13.48 -4.53 13.38
C GLY A 104 11.99 -4.74 13.06
N TYR A 105 11.64 -5.86 12.44
CA TYR A 105 10.24 -6.18 12.13
C TYR A 105 9.40 -6.43 13.39
N GLY A 106 9.99 -7.00 14.45
CA GLY A 106 9.29 -7.30 15.71
C GLY A 106 8.80 -6.06 16.44
N ASP A 107 9.62 -5.01 16.48
CA ASP A 107 9.29 -3.76 17.19
C ASP A 107 8.18 -2.95 16.50
N LEU A 108 8.07 -3.13 15.18
CA LEU A 108 7.11 -2.40 14.34
C LEU A 108 5.71 -3.00 14.38
N VAL A 109 5.52 -4.26 14.76
CA VAL A 109 4.21 -4.93 14.67
C VAL A 109 3.11 -4.13 15.38
N LYS A 110 3.39 -3.60 16.58
CA LYS A 110 2.40 -2.85 17.35
C LYS A 110 2.06 -1.50 16.72
N VAL A 111 3.05 -0.79 16.19
CA VAL A 111 2.85 0.49 15.49
C VAL A 111 2.14 0.27 14.16
N TRP A 112 2.58 -0.75 13.42
CA TRP A 112 1.99 -1.16 12.16
C TRP A 112 0.51 -1.48 12.30
N ARG A 113 0.09 -2.30 13.29
CA ARG A 113 -1.33 -2.60 13.51
C ARG A 113 -2.16 -1.34 13.74
N LYS A 114 -1.66 -0.41 14.57
CA LYS A 114 -2.37 0.85 14.84
C LYS A 114 -2.44 1.75 13.62
N TRP A 115 -1.35 1.89 12.87
CA TRP A 115 -1.31 2.68 11.65
C TRP A 115 -2.16 2.06 10.53
N PHE A 116 -2.19 0.74 10.43
CA PHE A 116 -3.00 0.02 9.45
C PHE A 116 -4.48 0.18 9.76
N MET A 117 -4.88 0.04 11.03
CA MET A 117 -6.25 0.34 11.47
C MET A 117 -6.63 1.79 11.17
N LEU A 118 -5.73 2.75 11.43
CA LEU A 118 -5.96 4.15 11.08
C LEU A 118 -6.16 4.34 9.57
N ASN A 119 -5.37 3.68 8.73
CA ASN A 119 -5.56 3.73 7.28
C ASN A 119 -6.92 3.16 6.86
N ILE A 120 -7.36 2.03 7.44
CA ILE A 120 -8.69 1.46 7.15
C ILE A 120 -9.78 2.48 7.47
N TRP A 121 -9.72 3.12 8.65
CA TRP A 121 -10.68 4.16 9.02
C TRP A 121 -10.66 5.35 8.06
N LEU A 122 -9.48 5.83 7.68
CA LEU A 122 -9.33 6.95 6.74
C LEU A 122 -9.86 6.59 5.35
N VAL A 123 -9.55 5.40 4.83
CA VAL A 123 -10.10 4.90 3.57
C VAL A 123 -11.62 4.80 3.67
N GLY A 124 -12.16 4.28 4.77
CA GLY A 124 -13.60 4.23 5.02
C GLY A 124 -14.24 5.62 4.97
N SER A 125 -13.63 6.63 5.60
CA SER A 125 -14.11 8.01 5.54
C SER A 125 -14.06 8.58 4.12
N VAL A 126 -13.00 8.30 3.36
CA VAL A 126 -12.89 8.73 1.95
C VAL A 126 -13.94 8.03 1.08
N MET A 127 -14.24 6.75 1.35
CA MET A 127 -15.32 6.04 0.67
C MET A 127 -16.67 6.69 0.98
N VAL A 128 -16.94 7.08 2.23
CA VAL A 128 -18.18 7.81 2.57
C VAL A 128 -18.31 9.10 1.77
N LEU A 129 -17.23 9.88 1.69
CA LEU A 129 -17.19 11.10 0.88
C LEU A 129 -17.41 10.82 -0.62
N ALA A 130 -16.87 9.70 -1.14
CA ALA A 130 -17.11 9.28 -2.51
C ALA A 130 -18.57 8.90 -2.77
N ILE A 131 -19.30 8.33 -1.78
CA ILE A 131 -20.75 8.07 -1.89
C ILE A 131 -21.48 9.39 -2.10
N VAL A 132 -21.21 10.35 -1.22
CA VAL A 132 -21.86 11.68 -1.24
C VAL A 132 -21.56 12.38 -2.56
N TYR A 133 -20.31 12.35 -3.01
CA TYR A 133 -19.92 12.91 -4.29
C TYR A 133 -20.66 12.26 -5.47
N THR A 134 -20.75 10.93 -5.49
CA THR A 134 -21.44 10.18 -6.55
C THR A 134 -22.91 10.59 -6.63
N HIS A 135 -23.60 10.68 -5.49
CA HIS A 135 -25.01 11.10 -5.47
C HIS A 135 -25.25 12.55 -5.88
N LEU A 136 -24.30 13.46 -5.61
CA LEU A 136 -24.48 14.89 -5.89
C LEU A 136 -24.06 15.30 -7.30
N PHE A 137 -23.04 14.64 -7.87
CA PHE A 137 -22.37 15.14 -9.08
C PHE A 137 -22.40 14.16 -10.26
N THR A 138 -22.93 12.94 -10.09
CA THR A 138 -22.93 11.93 -11.16
C THR A 138 -24.31 11.30 -11.34
N SER A 139 -24.54 10.73 -12.53
CA SER A 139 -25.76 9.98 -12.84
C SER A 139 -25.70 8.50 -12.44
N TYR A 140 -24.63 8.07 -11.76
CA TYR A 140 -24.46 6.68 -11.33
C TYR A 140 -25.45 6.33 -10.21
N SER A 141 -26.00 5.11 -10.25
CA SER A 141 -26.96 4.66 -9.25
C SER A 141 -26.30 4.33 -7.91
N GLY A 142 -25.00 4.00 -7.94
CA GLY A 142 -24.21 3.72 -6.75
C GLY A 142 -22.71 3.62 -7.04
N ILE A 143 -21.92 3.50 -5.97
CA ILE A 143 -20.46 3.48 -6.06
C ILE A 143 -19.92 2.24 -6.79
N PHE A 144 -20.59 1.10 -6.68
CA PHE A 144 -20.13 -0.14 -7.29
C PHE A 144 -20.12 -0.11 -8.82
N GLU A 145 -20.76 0.87 -9.45
CA GLU A 145 -20.75 1.02 -10.92
C GLU A 145 -19.40 1.51 -11.45
N TRP A 146 -18.67 2.30 -10.67
CA TRP A 146 -17.38 2.87 -11.09
C TRP A 146 -16.21 2.46 -10.18
N PHE A 147 -16.51 1.95 -8.98
CA PHE A 147 -15.52 1.55 -8.01
C PHE A 147 -14.77 0.31 -8.46
N SER A 148 -13.44 0.42 -8.48
CA SER A 148 -12.53 -0.65 -8.83
C SER A 148 -11.40 -0.72 -7.81
N ILE A 149 -10.63 -1.81 -7.86
CA ILE A 149 -9.43 -1.98 -7.05
C ILE A 149 -8.41 -0.83 -7.25
N TYR A 150 -8.38 -0.22 -8.44
CA TYR A 150 -7.54 0.93 -8.72
C TYR A 150 -7.97 2.18 -7.94
N TRP A 151 -9.28 2.43 -7.82
CA TRP A 151 -9.81 3.53 -7.00
C TRP A 151 -9.54 3.29 -5.51
N LEU A 152 -9.72 2.06 -5.03
CA LEU A 152 -9.34 1.69 -3.67
C LEU A 152 -7.85 1.97 -3.41
N PHE A 153 -6.98 1.63 -4.37
CA PHE A 153 -5.55 1.91 -4.27
C PHE A 153 -5.27 3.43 -4.20
N CYS A 154 -5.95 4.25 -5.01
CA CYS A 154 -5.87 5.71 -4.89
C CYS A 154 -6.31 6.21 -3.51
N PHE A 155 -7.38 5.66 -2.94
CA PHE A 155 -7.82 6.01 -1.59
C PHE A 155 -6.80 5.62 -0.52
N ILE A 156 -6.12 4.47 -0.66
CA ILE A 156 -5.02 4.05 0.22
C ILE A 156 -3.83 5.02 0.12
N LEU A 157 -3.48 5.49 -1.08
CA LEU A 157 -2.42 6.48 -1.26
C LEU A 157 -2.79 7.81 -0.58
N LEU A 158 -4.03 8.28 -0.78
CA LEU A 158 -4.53 9.51 -0.16
C LEU A 158 -4.56 9.38 1.37
N SER A 159 -5.11 8.28 1.90
CA SER A 159 -5.16 8.00 3.34
C SER A 159 -3.77 7.91 3.94
N GLY A 160 -2.81 7.35 3.19
CA GLY A 160 -1.41 7.26 3.58
C GLY A 160 -0.82 8.61 3.98
N TYR A 161 -1.07 9.65 3.19
CA TYR A 161 -0.59 11.01 3.47
C TYR A 161 -1.08 11.52 4.84
N PHE A 162 -2.40 11.47 5.08
CA PHE A 162 -2.99 11.90 6.34
C PHE A 162 -2.57 11.00 7.51
N SER A 163 -2.44 9.70 7.28
CA SER A 163 -2.03 8.74 8.30
C SER A 163 -0.64 9.04 8.86
N PHE A 164 0.31 9.49 8.02
CA PHE A 164 1.65 9.84 8.49
C PHE A 164 1.68 11.12 9.30
N ILE A 165 0.85 12.10 8.95
CA ILE A 165 0.69 13.33 9.74
C ILE A 165 0.15 12.98 11.13
N ILE A 166 -0.88 12.15 11.19
CA ILE A 166 -1.47 11.70 12.47
C ILE A 166 -0.46 10.86 13.27
N LEU A 167 0.28 9.96 12.61
CA LEU A 167 1.29 9.14 13.25
C LEU A 167 2.38 10.00 13.91
N GLY A 168 2.91 11.01 13.20
CA GLY A 168 3.95 11.87 13.72
C GLY A 168 3.49 12.88 14.78
N SER A 169 2.21 13.29 14.76
CA SER A 169 1.68 14.30 15.68
C SER A 169 1.01 13.73 16.93
N ARG A 170 0.36 12.56 16.82
CA ARG A 170 -0.48 12.00 17.91
C ARG A 170 0.11 10.76 18.56
N CYS A 171 1.03 10.05 17.90
CA CYS A 171 1.58 8.82 18.45
C CYS A 171 2.71 9.12 19.43
N LYS A 172 2.45 9.00 20.74
CA LYS A 172 3.45 9.24 21.81
C LYS A 172 4.75 8.43 21.66
N ARG A 173 4.72 7.28 20.98
CA ARG A 173 5.88 6.39 20.79
C ARG A 173 6.75 6.77 19.58
N VAL A 174 6.27 7.67 18.73
CA VAL A 174 6.96 8.08 17.51
C VAL A 174 7.39 9.53 17.70
N LYS A 175 8.70 9.78 17.55
CA LYS A 175 9.24 11.15 17.54
C LYS A 175 9.90 11.40 16.20
N ILE A 176 9.83 12.65 15.76
CA ILE A 176 10.61 13.13 14.61
C ILE A 176 11.92 13.67 15.18
N ALA A 177 13.03 13.03 14.84
CA ALA A 177 14.37 13.48 15.20
C ALA A 177 15.07 14.03 13.96
N LYS A 178 16.06 14.90 14.18
CA LYS A 178 16.97 15.26 13.09
C LYS A 178 17.89 14.08 12.78
N CYS A 179 18.07 13.84 11.50
CA CYS A 179 19.27 13.22 10.97
C CYS A 179 20.16 14.37 10.46
#